data_AF-A0AAW7JP60-F1
#
_entry.id   AF-A0AAW7JP60-F1
#
_cell.length_a   1.000
_cell.length_b   1.000
_cell.length_c   1.000
_cell.angle_alpha   90.00
_cell.angle_beta   90.00
_cell.angle_gamma   90.00
#
_symmetry.space_group_name_H-M   'P 1'
#
loop_
_entity.id
_entity.type
_entity.pdbx_description
1 polymer ?
#
loop_
_entity_poly.entity_id
_entity_poly.type
_entity_poly.pdbx_seq_one_letter_code
_entity_poly.pdbx_strand_id
1 'polypeptide(L)'
;MDEALGDKWDGIDSLVVHGPMDSLDFKVIVRCAKEGRVRVVNLQYAQVKGHRIPDEAFFDWDMYENKKKYMPIRRVILPDDIMEIGLFSFFGLALQQINMPASLKKLSDSSFEDTWIESIVIPEGVAEIPVNCFNWCRRLKKVVLPSTLKTIADLAFYAAGVDEMTLPDGLDSIGTASLYATSFSEIIVPNSVSKIGSAAFHGNVNMKRIVFPAGMTSIPSRVCSGCPNLEEAQIPKTVKEIGLYAFSGCHKLKNISLPPNLERVGAEAFEGCQLDSLVFPATVKYLGESAFVSGSIQKIYSLSPEPPVCGHVESDPERHTFYGSIRQDIPVYVPYGSAKKYRNAFGWSYFTNYIETDRFPTGIVSARTDNAGRYKVYGRDSRLVIEDSGVHSVSVLYSIHRIDGRLIGRGSLIKTYTSEVLPHDAYIVRVGDVVRKIKL
;
A
#
# COMPACT_ATOMS: atom_id res chain seq x y z
N MET A 1 19.21 -11.71 41.23
CA MET A 1 19.91 -12.59 40.24
C MET A 1 21.44 -12.65 40.41
N ASP A 2 22.13 -11.52 40.64
CA ASP A 2 23.60 -11.46 40.69
C ASP A 2 24.25 -12.48 41.65
N GLU A 3 23.74 -12.60 42.88
CA GLU A 3 24.26 -13.56 43.86
C GLU A 3 24.15 -15.02 43.39
N ALA A 4 23.09 -15.36 42.64
CA ALA A 4 22.88 -16.71 42.13
C ALA A 4 23.79 -17.06 40.95
N LEU A 5 24.21 -16.06 40.16
CA LEU A 5 25.13 -16.26 39.04
C LEU A 5 26.58 -16.45 39.53
N GLY A 6 26.99 -15.71 40.56
CA GLY A 6 28.36 -15.73 41.09
C GLY A 6 29.40 -15.61 39.97
N ASP A 7 30.44 -16.44 40.00
CA ASP A 7 31.54 -16.42 39.03
C ASP A 7 31.18 -16.98 37.63
N LYS A 8 29.95 -17.46 37.41
CA LYS A 8 29.53 -18.10 36.15
C LYS A 8 28.91 -17.13 35.13
N TRP A 9 28.79 -15.85 35.50
CA TRP A 9 27.99 -14.85 34.79
C TRP A 9 28.41 -14.60 33.34
N ASP A 10 29.69 -14.79 32.99
CA ASP A 10 30.27 -14.53 31.66
C ASP A 10 30.47 -15.80 30.81
N GLY A 11 30.46 -16.97 31.44
CA GLY A 11 30.71 -18.26 30.81
C GLY A 11 29.49 -18.95 30.19
N ILE A 12 28.28 -18.53 30.54
CA ILE A 12 27.03 -19.17 30.11
C ILE A 12 26.48 -18.57 28.81
N ASP A 13 26.01 -19.43 27.90
CA ASP A 13 25.40 -19.02 26.63
C ASP A 13 23.86 -18.94 26.70
N SER A 14 23.26 -19.68 27.63
CA SER A 14 21.83 -19.75 27.88
C SER A 14 21.54 -19.52 29.36
N LEU A 15 20.65 -18.58 29.66
CA LEU A 15 20.20 -18.25 31.00
C LEU A 15 18.76 -18.72 31.20
N VAL A 16 18.48 -19.45 32.27
CA VAL A 16 17.12 -19.84 32.69
C VAL A 16 16.81 -19.18 34.02
N VAL A 17 15.75 -18.39 34.08
CA VAL A 17 15.37 -17.60 35.25
C VAL A 17 14.13 -18.20 35.90
N HIS A 18 14.19 -18.38 37.23
CA HIS A 18 13.11 -18.92 38.05
C HIS A 18 12.71 -17.93 39.14
N GLY A 19 11.42 -17.89 39.46
CA GLY A 19 10.90 -17.14 40.60
C GLY A 19 10.73 -15.64 40.34
N PRO A 20 10.55 -14.82 41.39
CA PRO A 20 10.32 -13.38 41.27
C PRO A 20 11.41 -12.67 40.47
N MET A 21 10.99 -11.79 39.55
CA MET A 21 11.89 -11.02 38.70
C MET A 21 11.43 -9.57 38.61
N ASP A 22 12.34 -8.63 38.77
CA ASP A 22 12.09 -7.19 38.62
C ASP A 22 12.97 -6.53 37.54
N SER A 23 12.90 -5.20 37.43
CA SER A 23 13.65 -4.43 36.42
C SER A 23 15.17 -4.47 36.61
N LEU A 24 15.68 -4.68 37.83
CA LEU A 24 17.12 -4.78 38.07
C LEU A 24 17.68 -6.09 37.54
N ASP A 25 16.92 -7.18 37.63
CA ASP A 25 17.31 -8.48 37.07
C ASP A 25 17.51 -8.41 35.56
N PHE A 26 16.70 -7.64 34.83
CA PHE A 26 16.91 -7.41 33.39
C PHE A 26 18.26 -6.74 33.09
N LYS A 27 18.70 -5.78 33.92
CA LYS A 27 20.02 -5.13 33.75
C LYS A 27 21.17 -6.11 34.00
N VAL A 28 21.00 -7.09 34.88
CA VAL A 28 21.96 -8.20 35.04
C VAL A 28 22.04 -9.04 33.76
N ILE A 29 20.90 -9.38 33.16
CA ILE A 29 20.87 -10.13 31.89
C ILE A 29 21.58 -9.35 30.78
N VAL A 30 21.33 -8.05 30.68
CA VAL A 30 22.00 -7.15 29.73
C VAL A 30 23.51 -7.18 29.92
N ARG A 31 24.01 -7.06 31.15
CA ARG A 31 25.46 -7.17 31.46
C ARG A 31 26.02 -8.52 31.00
N CYS A 32 25.36 -9.62 31.37
CA CYS A 32 25.76 -10.99 30.98
C CYS A 32 25.79 -11.19 29.45
N ALA A 33 24.91 -10.52 28.70
CA ALA A 33 24.91 -10.59 27.24
C ALA A 33 25.97 -9.69 26.59
N LYS A 34 26.10 -8.44 27.07
CA LYS A 34 27.01 -7.40 26.58
C LYS A 34 28.47 -7.75 26.82
N GLU A 35 28.79 -8.18 28.03
CA GLU A 35 30.16 -8.43 28.49
C GLU A 35 30.50 -9.92 28.51
N GLY A 36 29.48 -10.78 28.57
CA GLY A 36 29.62 -12.22 28.61
C GLY A 36 29.14 -12.94 27.33
N ARG A 37 28.74 -14.20 27.52
CA ARG A 37 28.38 -15.11 26.43
C ARG A 37 26.88 -15.35 26.28
N VAL A 38 26.01 -14.74 27.09
CA VAL A 38 24.56 -14.99 27.02
C VAL A 38 24.00 -14.59 25.67
N ARG A 39 23.38 -15.55 24.97
CA ARG A 39 22.67 -15.35 23.69
C ARG A 39 21.22 -15.83 23.76
N VAL A 40 20.89 -16.70 24.73
CA VAL A 40 19.54 -17.24 24.93
C VAL A 40 19.07 -16.87 26.34
N VAL A 41 17.88 -16.28 26.44
CA VAL A 41 17.26 -15.92 27.71
C VAL A 41 15.92 -16.65 27.82
N ASN A 42 15.81 -17.55 28.79
CA ASN A 42 14.58 -18.27 29.08
C ASN A 42 13.97 -17.75 30.39
N LEU A 43 12.87 -17.03 30.25
CA LEU A 43 12.08 -16.46 31.35
C LEU A 43 10.79 -17.25 31.61
N GLN A 44 10.57 -18.42 30.99
CA GLN A 44 9.29 -19.14 31.10
C GLN A 44 8.88 -19.52 32.53
N TYR A 45 9.83 -19.53 33.47
CA TYR A 45 9.61 -19.82 34.89
C TYR A 45 9.78 -18.58 35.80
N ALA A 46 9.98 -17.40 35.20
CA ALA A 46 10.11 -16.15 35.92
C ALA A 46 8.73 -15.55 36.21
N GLN A 47 8.58 -14.98 37.40
CA GLN A 47 7.40 -14.22 37.80
C GLN A 47 7.74 -12.73 37.62
N VAL A 48 7.59 -12.25 36.39
CA VAL A 48 7.94 -10.87 36.04
C VAL A 48 6.94 -9.92 36.69
N LYS A 49 7.44 -9.00 37.51
CA LYS A 49 6.62 -8.05 38.27
C LYS A 49 5.61 -7.33 37.35
N GLY A 50 4.33 -7.43 37.70
CA GLY A 50 3.25 -6.77 36.97
C GLY A 50 2.89 -7.43 35.63
N HIS A 51 3.34 -8.65 35.36
CA HIS A 51 3.05 -9.39 34.12
C HIS A 51 3.45 -8.60 32.86
N ARG A 52 4.55 -7.85 32.95
CA ARG A 52 4.99 -6.91 31.92
C ARG A 52 6.50 -6.97 31.72
N ILE A 53 6.94 -7.03 30.47
CA ILE A 53 8.36 -6.78 30.16
C ILE A 53 8.61 -5.27 30.32
N PRO A 54 9.54 -4.85 31.19
CA PRO A 54 9.73 -3.44 31.51
C PRO A 54 10.24 -2.66 30.29
N ASP A 55 10.13 -1.33 30.39
CA ASP A 55 10.76 -0.45 29.40
C ASP A 55 12.26 -0.67 29.43
N GLU A 56 12.89 -0.64 28.25
CA GLU A 56 14.34 -0.81 28.08
C GLU A 56 14.88 -2.12 28.71
N ALA A 57 14.04 -3.16 28.78
CA ALA A 57 14.36 -4.44 29.41
C ALA A 57 15.71 -5.01 28.95
N PHE A 58 15.92 -5.15 27.64
CA PHE A 58 17.15 -5.69 27.07
C PHE A 58 18.00 -4.63 26.37
N PHE A 59 17.79 -3.35 26.70
CA PHE A 59 18.40 -2.22 26.02
C PHE A 59 19.52 -1.56 26.84
N ASP A 60 20.53 -1.07 26.13
CA ASP A 60 21.74 -0.43 26.65
C ASP A 60 22.16 0.74 25.73
N TRP A 61 22.00 1.97 26.21
CA TRP A 61 22.27 3.20 25.45
C TRP A 61 23.74 3.31 25.00
N ASP A 62 24.69 2.90 25.85
CA ASP A 62 26.12 2.98 25.52
C ASP A 62 26.50 2.10 24.33
N MET A 63 25.88 0.92 24.21
CA MET A 63 26.10 0.03 23.07
C MET A 63 25.61 0.64 21.75
N TYR A 64 24.47 1.32 21.81
CA TYR A 64 23.84 1.88 20.62
C TYR A 64 24.58 3.12 20.11
N GLU A 65 24.82 4.11 20.97
CA GLU A 65 25.42 5.39 20.58
C GLU A 65 26.91 5.26 20.22
N ASN A 66 27.69 4.53 21.02
CA ASN A 66 29.14 4.56 20.93
C ASN A 66 29.75 3.44 20.08
N LYS A 67 29.00 2.36 19.81
CA LYS A 67 29.55 1.16 19.15
C LYS A 67 28.73 0.67 17.95
N LYS A 68 27.48 1.14 17.75
CA LYS A 68 26.54 0.61 16.74
C LYS A 68 26.52 -0.93 16.70
N LYS A 69 26.59 -1.56 17.89
CA LYS A 69 26.59 -3.02 18.02
C LYS A 69 25.22 -3.47 18.50
N TYR A 70 24.67 -4.46 17.82
CA TYR A 70 23.50 -5.19 18.30
C TYR A 70 23.82 -5.91 19.61
N MET A 71 22.89 -5.86 20.56
CA MET A 71 22.95 -6.69 21.76
C MET A 71 22.79 -8.16 21.32
N PRO A 72 23.71 -9.07 21.71
CA PRO A 72 23.83 -10.36 21.03
C PRO A 72 22.79 -11.40 21.47
N ILE A 73 21.76 -11.02 22.23
CA ILE A 73 20.65 -11.89 22.60
C ILE A 73 19.88 -12.25 21.32
N ARG A 74 19.90 -13.53 20.95
CA ARG A 74 19.26 -14.05 19.73
C ARG A 74 17.94 -14.78 19.98
N ARG A 75 17.66 -15.18 21.22
CA ARG A 75 16.42 -15.87 21.57
C ARG A 75 15.94 -15.49 22.95
N VAL A 76 14.67 -15.13 23.05
CA VAL A 76 13.98 -14.89 24.31
C VAL A 76 12.79 -15.83 24.42
N ILE A 77 12.60 -16.45 25.59
CA ILE A 77 11.41 -17.24 25.91
C ILE A 77 10.66 -16.51 27.04
N LEU A 78 9.51 -15.94 26.74
CA LEU A 78 8.66 -15.20 27.68
C LEU A 78 7.77 -16.15 28.51
N PRO A 79 7.43 -15.78 29.76
CA PRO A 79 6.34 -16.43 30.50
C PRO A 79 4.99 -16.28 29.78
N ASP A 80 4.10 -17.26 29.96
CA ASP A 80 2.78 -17.28 29.32
C ASP A 80 1.82 -16.23 29.88
N ASP A 81 2.11 -15.62 31.03
CA ASP A 81 1.26 -14.64 31.70
C ASP A 81 1.57 -13.18 31.34
N ILE A 82 2.57 -12.90 30.50
CA ILE A 82 2.94 -11.54 30.09
C ILE A 82 1.82 -10.89 29.26
N MET A 83 1.29 -9.79 29.79
CA MET A 83 0.21 -9.01 29.18
C MET A 83 0.70 -7.77 28.42
N GLU A 84 1.90 -7.27 28.72
CA GLU A 84 2.44 -6.05 28.11
C GLU A 84 3.95 -6.15 27.82
N ILE A 85 4.37 -5.59 26.68
CA ILE A 85 5.78 -5.42 26.29
C ILE A 85 6.09 -3.92 26.28
N GLY A 86 7.08 -3.52 27.08
CA GLY A 86 7.45 -2.12 27.28
C GLY A 86 8.22 -1.46 26.14
N LEU A 87 8.32 -0.14 26.25
CA LEU A 87 9.01 0.77 25.34
C LEU A 87 10.48 0.36 25.21
N PHE A 88 11.01 0.26 23.97
CA PHE A 88 12.40 -0.14 23.70
C PHE A 88 12.85 -1.49 24.30
N SER A 89 11.91 -2.34 24.75
CA SER A 89 12.25 -3.54 25.52
C SER A 89 13.17 -4.54 24.78
N PHE A 90 13.03 -4.70 23.47
CA PHE A 90 13.87 -5.53 22.61
C PHE A 90 14.62 -4.73 21.53
N PHE A 91 14.74 -3.41 21.70
CA PHE A 91 15.39 -2.54 20.73
C PHE A 91 16.84 -2.96 20.46
N GLY A 92 17.24 -3.04 19.18
CA GLY A 92 18.64 -3.27 18.79
C GLY A 92 19.17 -4.66 19.17
N LEU A 93 18.31 -5.64 19.44
CA LEU A 93 18.73 -7.01 19.69
C LEU A 93 19.03 -7.74 18.38
N ALA A 94 20.03 -8.62 18.40
CA ALA A 94 20.22 -9.67 17.39
C ALA A 94 19.15 -10.78 17.47
N LEU A 95 17.96 -10.45 17.96
CA LEU A 95 16.85 -11.34 18.29
C LEU A 95 16.33 -12.02 17.03
N GLN A 96 16.38 -13.35 16.99
CA GLN A 96 15.90 -14.19 15.89
C GLN A 96 14.60 -14.89 16.24
N GLN A 97 14.40 -15.22 17.52
CA GLN A 97 13.25 -15.99 18.00
C GLN A 97 12.70 -15.46 19.32
N ILE A 98 11.39 -15.27 19.36
CA ILE A 98 10.63 -14.97 20.58
C ILE A 98 9.28 -15.69 20.53
N ASN A 99 8.81 -16.24 21.66
CA ASN A 99 7.41 -16.67 21.78
C ASN A 99 6.57 -15.47 22.21
N MET A 100 5.48 -15.22 21.48
CA MET A 100 4.49 -14.21 21.85
C MET A 100 3.39 -14.88 22.68
N PRO A 101 3.24 -14.55 23.97
CA PRO A 101 2.23 -15.17 24.84
C PRO A 101 0.80 -14.84 24.40
N ALA A 102 -0.12 -15.80 24.51
CA ALA A 102 -1.54 -15.58 24.16
C ALA A 102 -2.25 -14.55 25.08
N SER A 103 -1.68 -14.30 26.26
CA SER A 103 -2.15 -13.30 27.23
C SER A 103 -1.78 -11.86 26.84
N LEU A 104 -0.83 -11.66 25.91
CA LEU A 104 -0.35 -10.34 25.51
C LEU A 104 -1.49 -9.51 24.91
N LYS A 105 -1.66 -8.29 25.44
CA LYS A 105 -2.66 -7.31 24.99
C LYS A 105 -2.06 -6.02 24.47
N LYS A 106 -0.83 -5.70 24.86
CA LYS A 106 -0.22 -4.41 24.56
C LYS A 106 1.25 -4.53 24.20
N LEU A 107 1.59 -3.87 23.10
CA LEU A 107 2.95 -3.52 22.71
C LEU A 107 3.15 -2.04 22.99
N SER A 108 4.40 -1.62 23.20
CA SER A 108 4.79 -0.20 23.28
C SER A 108 5.67 0.20 22.10
N ASP A 109 5.80 1.51 21.91
CA ASP A 109 6.60 2.09 20.83
C ASP A 109 8.02 1.52 20.81
N SER A 110 8.56 1.36 19.60
CA SER A 110 9.93 0.88 19.36
C SER A 110 10.30 -0.43 20.08
N SER A 111 9.33 -1.23 20.55
CA SER A 111 9.60 -2.40 21.37
C SER A 111 10.45 -3.46 20.66
N PHE A 112 10.39 -3.56 19.33
CA PHE A 112 11.21 -4.47 18.51
C PHE A 112 12.01 -3.75 17.42
N GLU A 113 12.22 -2.43 17.54
CA GLU A 113 12.94 -1.66 16.53
C GLU A 113 14.39 -2.16 16.36
N ASP A 114 14.84 -2.21 15.11
CA ASP A 114 16.16 -2.70 14.68
C ASP A 114 16.48 -4.09 15.25
N THR A 115 15.56 -5.04 15.12
CA THR A 115 15.78 -6.44 15.50
C THR A 115 16.01 -7.36 14.29
N TRP A 116 16.51 -8.56 14.56
CA TRP A 116 16.84 -9.57 13.55
C TRP A 116 15.75 -10.65 13.38
N ILE A 117 14.53 -10.38 13.86
CA ILE A 117 13.44 -11.36 13.86
C ILE A 117 13.08 -11.63 12.40
N GLU A 118 12.88 -12.89 12.04
CA GLU A 118 12.50 -13.28 10.67
C GLU A 118 10.99 -13.47 10.49
N SER A 119 10.32 -13.94 11.55
CA SER A 119 8.88 -14.10 11.59
C SER A 119 8.32 -13.83 12.98
N ILE A 120 7.15 -13.21 13.04
CA ILE A 120 6.42 -12.99 14.28
C ILE A 120 4.93 -13.26 14.11
N VAL A 121 4.31 -13.82 15.15
CA VAL A 121 2.87 -13.98 15.27
C VAL A 121 2.40 -13.06 16.38
N ILE A 122 1.64 -12.03 16.03
CA ILE A 122 1.05 -11.12 17.00
C ILE A 122 -0.24 -11.77 17.53
N PRO A 123 -0.39 -11.97 18.85
CA PRO A 123 -1.47 -12.78 19.42
C PRO A 123 -2.81 -12.05 19.42
N GLU A 124 -3.90 -12.83 19.46
CA GLU A 124 -5.26 -12.31 19.56
C GLU A 124 -5.48 -11.50 20.84
N GLY A 125 -6.19 -10.38 20.70
CA GLY A 125 -6.41 -9.38 21.75
C GLY A 125 -5.44 -8.20 21.72
N VAL A 126 -4.37 -8.25 20.93
CA VAL A 126 -3.58 -7.05 20.60
C VAL A 126 -4.38 -6.18 19.63
N ALA A 127 -4.61 -4.93 20.02
CA ALA A 127 -5.41 -3.97 19.26
C ALA A 127 -4.58 -2.99 18.41
N GLU A 128 -3.28 -2.86 18.69
CA GLU A 128 -2.42 -1.88 18.03
C GLU A 128 -1.00 -2.42 17.81
N ILE A 129 -0.44 -2.12 16.63
CA ILE A 129 1.00 -2.13 16.39
C ILE A 129 1.49 -0.69 16.58
N PRO A 130 2.22 -0.38 17.67
CA PRO A 130 2.57 0.99 18.04
C PRO A 130 3.63 1.64 17.15
N VAL A 131 3.93 2.90 17.45
CA VAL A 131 4.86 3.72 16.67
C VAL A 131 6.24 3.05 16.66
N ASN A 132 6.87 2.98 15.49
CA ASN A 132 8.19 2.38 15.30
C ASN A 132 8.34 0.90 15.74
N CYS A 133 7.27 0.19 16.09
CA CYS A 133 7.36 -1.10 16.79
C CYS A 133 8.34 -2.10 16.13
N PHE A 134 8.33 -2.21 14.80
CA PHE A 134 9.22 -3.04 13.98
C PHE A 134 10.02 -2.20 12.96
N ASN A 135 10.30 -0.93 13.28
CA ASN A 135 11.13 -0.07 12.44
C ASN A 135 12.51 -0.71 12.24
N TRP A 136 13.08 -0.61 11.04
CA TRP A 136 14.35 -1.19 10.64
C TRP A 136 14.53 -2.70 10.86
N CYS A 137 13.44 -3.46 11.06
CA CYS A 137 13.47 -4.93 11.12
C CYS A 137 13.69 -5.54 9.73
N ARG A 138 14.87 -5.32 9.14
CA ARG A 138 15.19 -5.68 7.74
C ARG A 138 15.13 -7.18 7.45
N ARG A 139 15.16 -8.02 8.48
CA ARG A 139 15.05 -9.48 8.37
C ARG A 139 13.64 -10.00 8.55
N LEU A 140 12.71 -9.18 9.04
CA LEU A 140 11.34 -9.58 9.32
C LEU A 140 10.58 -9.74 8.01
N LYS A 141 10.44 -10.99 7.55
CA LYS A 141 9.75 -11.32 6.30
C LYS A 141 8.25 -11.55 6.53
N LYS A 142 7.93 -12.29 7.60
CA LYS A 142 6.57 -12.76 7.87
C LYS A 142 5.98 -12.20 9.15
N VAL A 143 4.80 -11.58 9.03
CA VAL A 143 4.03 -11.08 10.17
C VAL A 143 2.62 -11.63 10.08
N VAL A 144 2.21 -12.36 11.13
CA VAL A 144 0.81 -12.78 11.29
C VAL A 144 0.14 -11.80 12.26
N LEU A 145 -0.81 -11.02 11.74
CA LEU A 145 -1.59 -10.05 12.51
C LEU A 145 -2.88 -10.69 13.06
N PRO A 146 -3.34 -10.31 14.27
CA PRO A 146 -4.57 -10.84 14.83
C PRO A 146 -5.80 -10.18 14.23
N SER A 147 -6.95 -10.86 14.33
CA SER A 147 -8.24 -10.33 13.89
C SER A 147 -8.71 -9.12 14.73
N THR A 148 -8.22 -9.00 15.96
CA THR A 148 -8.52 -7.89 16.88
C THR A 148 -7.78 -6.59 16.56
N LEU A 149 -6.84 -6.59 15.62
CA LEU A 149 -6.00 -5.43 15.34
C LEU A 149 -6.83 -4.29 14.74
N LYS A 150 -6.72 -3.10 15.34
CA LYS A 150 -7.41 -1.87 14.93
C LYS A 150 -6.50 -0.84 14.30
N THR A 151 -5.25 -0.76 14.75
CA THR A 151 -4.33 0.29 14.32
C THR A 151 -2.95 -0.26 14.00
N ILE A 152 -2.40 0.16 12.87
CA ILE A 152 -0.96 0.13 12.60
C ILE A 152 -0.50 1.58 12.67
N ALA A 153 0.27 1.94 13.70
CA ALA A 153 0.67 3.31 13.96
C ALA A 153 1.81 3.79 13.03
N ASP A 154 2.19 5.05 13.20
CA ASP A 154 3.21 5.71 12.38
C ASP A 154 4.54 4.96 12.44
N LEU A 155 5.20 4.78 11.29
CA LEU A 155 6.51 4.13 11.17
C LEU A 155 6.58 2.67 11.69
N ALA A 156 5.45 2.04 12.02
CA ALA A 156 5.40 0.73 12.67
C ALA A 156 6.26 -0.36 12.00
N PHE A 157 6.33 -0.37 10.67
CA PHE A 157 7.16 -1.28 9.86
C PHE A 157 8.07 -0.52 8.89
N TYR A 158 8.48 0.71 9.24
CA TYR A 158 9.37 1.50 8.40
C TYR A 158 10.67 0.73 8.09
N ALA A 159 10.98 0.56 6.81
CA ALA A 159 12.12 -0.19 6.30
C ALA A 159 12.25 -1.62 6.85
N ALA A 160 11.13 -2.24 7.23
CA ALA A 160 11.08 -3.65 7.61
C ALA A 160 11.09 -4.55 6.36
N GLY A 161 11.63 -5.76 6.48
CA GLY A 161 11.75 -6.71 5.36
C GLY A 161 10.45 -7.40 4.94
N VAL A 162 9.28 -6.88 5.35
CA VAL A 162 8.01 -7.62 5.32
C VAL A 162 7.54 -7.83 3.89
N ASP A 163 7.33 -9.08 3.50
CA ASP A 163 6.73 -9.50 2.23
C ASP A 163 5.51 -10.43 2.42
N GLU A 164 5.40 -11.10 3.57
CA GLU A 164 4.30 -11.98 3.95
C GLU A 164 3.50 -11.40 5.13
N MET A 165 2.51 -10.55 4.84
CA MET A 165 1.55 -10.05 5.83
C MET A 165 0.20 -9.74 5.16
N THR A 166 -0.90 -10.14 5.80
CA THR A 166 -2.26 -9.79 5.39
C THR A 166 -2.83 -8.78 6.37
N LEU A 167 -3.35 -7.67 5.86
CA LEU A 167 -4.06 -6.67 6.66
C LEU A 167 -5.45 -7.22 7.05
N PRO A 168 -5.83 -7.22 8.34
CA PRO A 168 -7.09 -7.83 8.78
C PRO A 168 -8.32 -6.98 8.46
N ASP A 169 -9.46 -7.62 8.16
CA ASP A 169 -10.74 -6.98 7.80
C ASP A 169 -11.32 -6.03 8.86
N GLY A 170 -10.82 -6.08 10.10
CA GLY A 170 -11.22 -5.23 11.22
C GLY A 170 -10.34 -4.00 11.44
N LEU A 171 -9.34 -3.75 10.58
CA LEU A 171 -8.37 -2.68 10.74
C LEU A 171 -9.00 -1.31 10.46
N ASP A 172 -8.88 -0.37 11.40
CA ASP A 172 -9.52 0.95 11.30
C ASP A 172 -8.57 1.98 10.65
N SER A 173 -7.26 1.90 10.92
CA SER A 173 -6.28 2.89 10.44
C SER A 173 -4.87 2.36 10.18
N ILE A 174 -4.19 3.00 9.22
CA ILE A 174 -2.80 2.79 8.82
C ILE A 174 -2.05 4.12 8.93
N GLY A 175 -0.99 4.16 9.73
CA GLY A 175 -0.24 5.36 10.09
C GLY A 175 0.68 5.89 8.98
N THR A 176 1.21 7.08 9.21
CA THR A 176 2.19 7.76 8.36
C THR A 176 3.44 6.91 8.22
N ALA A 177 3.87 6.68 6.98
CA ALA A 177 5.06 5.88 6.66
C ALA A 177 5.14 4.50 7.37
N SER A 178 3.98 3.94 7.74
CA SER A 178 3.89 2.71 8.54
C SER A 178 4.39 1.47 7.80
N LEU A 179 4.25 1.41 6.48
CA LEU A 179 4.73 0.33 5.59
C LEU A 179 5.68 0.91 4.53
N TYR A 180 6.48 1.89 4.93
CA TYR A 180 7.49 2.54 4.08
C TYR A 180 8.66 1.59 3.81
N ALA A 181 9.08 1.50 2.55
CA ALA A 181 10.22 0.69 2.09
C ALA A 181 10.19 -0.77 2.57
N THR A 182 9.00 -1.35 2.62
CA THR A 182 8.82 -2.79 2.85
C THR A 182 8.99 -3.60 1.55
N SER A 183 8.81 -4.92 1.63
CA SER A 183 9.07 -5.86 0.51
C SER A 183 7.81 -6.40 -0.16
N PHE A 184 6.63 -5.83 0.12
CA PHE A 184 5.36 -6.29 -0.48
C PHE A 184 5.40 -6.29 -2.01
N SER A 185 4.82 -7.35 -2.59
CA SER A 185 4.52 -7.42 -4.02
C SER A 185 3.09 -6.95 -4.33
N GLU A 186 2.17 -7.10 -3.38
CA GLU A 186 0.78 -6.65 -3.47
C GLU A 186 0.30 -6.17 -2.10
N ILE A 187 -0.49 -5.10 -2.10
CA ILE A 187 -1.18 -4.61 -0.89
C ILE A 187 -2.67 -4.47 -1.19
N ILE A 188 -3.50 -5.22 -0.44
CA ILE A 188 -4.95 -5.08 -0.45
C ILE A 188 -5.34 -4.42 0.87
N VAL A 189 -5.75 -3.16 0.83
CA VAL A 189 -6.19 -2.44 2.01
C VAL A 189 -7.66 -2.79 2.30
N PRO A 190 -8.00 -3.30 3.50
CA PRO A 190 -9.37 -3.69 3.82
C PRO A 190 -10.35 -2.51 3.79
N ASN A 191 -11.62 -2.81 3.47
CA ASN A 191 -12.67 -1.78 3.37
C ASN A 191 -13.00 -1.10 4.71
N SER A 192 -12.62 -1.70 5.84
CA SER A 192 -12.74 -1.12 7.18
C SER A 192 -11.82 0.08 7.41
N VAL A 193 -10.72 0.18 6.65
CA VAL A 193 -9.71 1.22 6.85
C VAL A 193 -10.29 2.57 6.41
N SER A 194 -10.44 3.46 7.38
CA SER A 194 -10.98 4.82 7.18
C SER A 194 -9.90 5.88 7.03
N LYS A 195 -8.67 5.60 7.50
CA LYS A 195 -7.54 6.53 7.51
C LYS A 195 -6.26 5.83 7.07
N ILE A 196 -5.59 6.43 6.08
CA ILE A 196 -4.25 6.05 5.62
C ILE A 196 -3.36 7.29 5.73
N GLY A 197 -2.25 7.18 6.44
CA GLY A 197 -1.28 8.26 6.62
C GLY A 197 -0.49 8.57 5.35
N SER A 198 0.13 9.74 5.32
CA SER A 198 1.04 10.13 4.24
C SER A 198 2.20 9.14 4.13
N ALA A 199 2.66 8.88 2.91
CA ALA A 199 3.78 7.98 2.62
C ALA A 199 3.62 6.53 3.16
N ALA A 200 2.40 6.09 3.53
CA ALA A 200 2.19 4.80 4.18
C ALA A 200 2.80 3.60 3.43
N PHE A 201 2.81 3.61 2.08
CA PHE A 201 3.41 2.57 1.25
C PHE A 201 4.54 3.09 0.35
N HIS A 202 5.16 4.21 0.72
CA HIS A 202 6.25 4.80 -0.07
C HIS A 202 7.45 3.83 -0.18
N GLY A 203 8.15 3.83 -1.31
CA GLY A 203 9.42 3.11 -1.46
C GLY A 203 9.29 1.58 -1.53
N ASN A 204 8.08 1.04 -1.70
CA ASN A 204 7.86 -0.39 -1.89
C ASN A 204 8.32 -0.82 -3.29
N VAL A 205 9.62 -1.08 -3.43
CA VAL A 205 10.25 -1.33 -4.73
C VAL A 205 9.78 -2.60 -5.43
N ASN A 206 9.20 -3.55 -4.70
CA ASN A 206 8.67 -4.80 -5.26
C ASN A 206 7.16 -4.75 -5.56
N MET A 207 6.46 -3.71 -5.12
CA MET A 207 5.00 -3.65 -5.20
C MET A 207 4.56 -3.48 -6.65
N LYS A 208 3.71 -4.40 -7.11
CA LYS A 208 3.11 -4.42 -8.45
C LYS A 208 1.67 -3.97 -8.45
N ARG A 209 0.94 -4.19 -7.33
CA ARG A 209 -0.48 -3.88 -7.24
C ARG A 209 -0.86 -3.32 -5.88
N ILE A 210 -1.73 -2.31 -5.89
CA ILE A 210 -2.38 -1.80 -4.69
C ILE A 210 -3.89 -1.62 -4.89
N VAL A 211 -4.67 -2.00 -3.87
CA VAL A 211 -6.12 -1.79 -3.79
C VAL A 211 -6.44 -0.93 -2.58
N PHE A 212 -7.06 0.22 -2.82
CA PHE A 212 -7.52 1.11 -1.75
C PHE A 212 -8.98 0.78 -1.31
N PRO A 213 -9.38 1.14 -0.08
CA PRO A 213 -10.73 0.91 0.44
C PRO A 213 -11.81 1.58 -0.40
N ALA A 214 -12.91 0.88 -0.68
CA ALA A 214 -13.95 1.37 -1.60
C ALA A 214 -14.63 2.67 -1.15
N GLY A 215 -14.64 2.97 0.15
CA GLY A 215 -15.24 4.19 0.73
C GLY A 215 -14.31 5.41 0.82
N MET A 216 -13.05 5.28 0.40
CA MET A 216 -12.03 6.31 0.57
C MET A 216 -12.32 7.54 -0.31
N THR A 217 -12.23 8.74 0.26
CA THR A 217 -12.58 10.00 -0.42
C THR A 217 -11.37 10.79 -0.93
N SER A 218 -10.16 10.46 -0.46
CA SER A 218 -8.92 11.09 -0.91
C SER A 218 -7.76 10.09 -0.87
N ILE A 219 -6.85 10.18 -1.84
CA ILE A 219 -5.57 9.44 -1.84
C ILE A 219 -4.50 10.30 -1.13
N PRO A 220 -3.85 9.81 -0.05
CA PRO A 220 -2.89 10.58 0.71
C PRO A 220 -1.64 10.98 -0.09
N SER A 221 -0.98 12.03 0.38
CA SER A 221 0.29 12.48 -0.18
C SER A 221 1.37 11.40 -0.04
N ARG A 222 2.20 11.25 -1.08
CA ARG A 222 3.34 10.31 -1.16
C ARG A 222 2.98 8.84 -0.96
N VAL A 223 1.70 8.47 -0.91
CA VAL A 223 1.23 7.15 -0.41
C VAL A 223 1.88 5.96 -1.09
N CYS A 224 2.15 6.03 -2.40
CA CYS A 224 2.88 5.04 -3.18
C CYS A 224 4.06 5.68 -3.95
N SER A 225 4.59 6.81 -3.49
CA SER A 225 5.75 7.43 -4.13
C SER A 225 6.97 6.49 -4.03
N GLY A 226 7.82 6.47 -5.05
CA GLY A 226 9.02 5.63 -5.08
C GLY A 226 8.72 4.13 -5.23
N CYS A 227 7.59 3.76 -5.83
CA CYS A 227 7.24 2.35 -6.12
C CYS A 227 7.45 2.04 -7.62
N PRO A 228 8.70 1.88 -8.09
CA PRO A 228 9.02 1.82 -9.52
C PRO A 228 8.39 0.62 -10.25
N ASN A 229 8.07 -0.45 -9.53
CA ASN A 229 7.45 -1.65 -10.09
C ASN A 229 5.91 -1.66 -10.04
N LEU A 230 5.27 -0.60 -9.56
CA LEU A 230 3.81 -0.53 -9.47
C LEU A 230 3.20 -0.52 -10.87
N GLU A 231 2.41 -1.54 -11.20
CA GLU A 231 1.76 -1.74 -12.49
C GLU A 231 0.26 -1.39 -12.43
N GLU A 232 -0.38 -1.61 -11.27
CA GLU A 232 -1.82 -1.41 -11.07
C GLU A 232 -2.13 -0.70 -9.74
N ALA A 233 -2.84 0.43 -9.81
CA ALA A 233 -3.41 1.09 -8.64
C ALA A 233 -4.93 1.21 -8.80
N GLN A 234 -5.70 0.53 -7.95
CA GLN A 234 -7.16 0.59 -7.97
C GLN A 234 -7.67 1.76 -7.12
N ILE A 235 -7.90 2.90 -7.77
CA ILE A 235 -8.44 4.11 -7.12
C ILE A 235 -9.98 4.02 -7.03
N PRO A 236 -10.58 4.16 -5.83
CA PRO A 236 -12.03 4.10 -5.63
C PRO A 236 -12.77 5.25 -6.31
N LYS A 237 -14.00 5.00 -6.76
CA LYS A 237 -14.83 6.00 -7.46
C LYS A 237 -15.27 7.18 -6.59
N THR A 238 -15.21 7.01 -5.27
CA THR A 238 -15.54 8.00 -4.25
C THR A 238 -14.45 9.05 -4.05
N VAL A 239 -13.24 8.79 -4.57
CA VAL A 239 -12.10 9.70 -4.44
C VAL A 239 -12.35 11.01 -5.17
N LYS A 240 -12.15 12.11 -4.46
CA LYS A 240 -12.23 13.50 -4.95
C LYS A 240 -10.87 14.17 -5.06
N GLU A 241 -9.87 13.68 -4.34
CA GLU A 241 -8.54 14.29 -4.31
C GLU A 241 -7.45 13.23 -4.36
N ILE A 242 -6.42 13.47 -5.17
CA ILE A 242 -5.19 12.70 -5.18
C ILE A 242 -4.08 13.61 -4.66
N GLY A 243 -3.42 13.21 -3.57
CA GLY A 243 -2.45 14.03 -2.85
C GLY A 243 -1.15 14.27 -3.60
N LEU A 244 -0.35 15.18 -3.02
CA LEU A 244 0.98 15.55 -3.48
C LEU A 244 1.88 14.30 -3.61
N TYR A 245 2.58 14.12 -4.73
CA TYR A 245 3.46 12.98 -4.99
C TYR A 245 2.81 11.58 -4.89
N ALA A 246 1.48 11.44 -4.86
CA ALA A 246 0.81 10.18 -4.48
C ALA A 246 1.39 8.92 -5.16
N PHE A 247 1.74 8.99 -6.44
CA PHE A 247 2.33 7.93 -7.26
C PHE A 247 3.63 8.38 -7.97
N SER A 248 4.31 9.43 -7.48
CA SER A 248 5.59 9.89 -8.08
C SER A 248 6.61 8.76 -8.10
N GLY A 249 7.28 8.56 -9.25
CA GLY A 249 8.28 7.51 -9.45
C GLY A 249 7.71 6.11 -9.72
N CYS A 250 6.41 5.96 -9.98
CA CYS A 250 5.80 4.67 -10.37
C CYS A 250 6.04 4.36 -11.86
N HIS A 251 7.27 4.04 -12.24
CA HIS A 251 7.69 3.93 -13.64
C HIS A 251 6.97 2.84 -14.46
N LYS A 252 6.41 1.80 -13.82
CA LYS A 252 5.63 0.76 -14.51
C LYS A 252 4.13 1.03 -14.57
N LEU A 253 3.65 2.12 -13.97
CA LEU A 253 2.23 2.48 -13.99
C LEU A 253 1.91 3.11 -15.34
N LYS A 254 1.37 2.31 -16.25
CA LYS A 254 1.06 2.72 -17.64
C LYS A 254 -0.38 3.17 -17.85
N ASN A 255 -1.29 2.66 -17.03
CA ASN A 255 -2.71 2.95 -17.13
C ASN A 255 -3.22 3.30 -15.75
N ILE A 256 -3.95 4.41 -15.67
CA ILE A 256 -4.65 4.79 -14.45
C ILE A 256 -6.07 5.23 -14.81
N SER A 257 -7.04 4.66 -14.11
CA SER A 257 -8.44 5.12 -14.20
C SER A 257 -8.66 6.20 -13.16
N LEU A 258 -8.71 7.46 -13.60
CA LEU A 258 -9.08 8.55 -12.71
C LEU A 258 -10.56 8.42 -12.29
N PRO A 259 -10.90 8.64 -11.01
CA PRO A 259 -12.25 8.43 -10.50
C PRO A 259 -13.21 9.51 -11.01
N PRO A 260 -14.48 9.19 -11.28
CA PRO A 260 -15.41 10.09 -11.97
C PRO A 260 -15.77 11.36 -11.18
N ASN A 261 -15.54 11.37 -9.87
CA ASN A 261 -15.78 12.51 -8.99
C ASN A 261 -14.49 13.24 -8.60
N LEU A 262 -13.38 12.97 -9.29
CA LEU A 262 -12.09 13.61 -9.01
C LEU A 262 -12.19 15.12 -9.24
N GLU A 263 -11.83 15.90 -8.23
CA GLU A 263 -11.83 17.36 -8.27
C GLU A 263 -10.41 17.94 -8.31
N ARG A 264 -9.45 17.28 -7.64
CA ARG A 264 -8.09 17.80 -7.46
C ARG A 264 -7.03 16.70 -7.65
N VAL A 265 -5.97 17.04 -8.38
CA VAL A 265 -4.73 16.26 -8.45
C VAL A 265 -3.61 17.13 -7.90
N GLY A 266 -2.90 16.64 -6.88
CA GLY A 266 -1.79 17.33 -6.25
C GLY A 266 -0.57 17.41 -7.16
N ALA A 267 0.37 18.28 -6.80
CA ALA A 267 1.60 18.43 -7.56
C ALA A 267 2.44 17.14 -7.54
N GLU A 268 3.08 16.88 -8.68
CA GLU A 268 3.94 15.71 -8.92
C GLU A 268 3.24 14.36 -8.64
N ALA A 269 1.90 14.32 -8.56
CA ALA A 269 1.14 13.13 -8.17
C ALA A 269 1.42 11.91 -9.05
N PHE A 270 1.67 12.09 -10.34
CA PHE A 270 2.02 11.04 -11.31
C PHE A 270 3.34 11.34 -12.03
N GLU A 271 4.22 12.13 -11.42
CA GLU A 271 5.56 12.40 -11.95
C GLU A 271 6.30 11.08 -12.19
N GLY A 272 6.89 10.90 -13.38
CA GLY A 272 7.64 9.71 -13.74
C GLY A 272 6.80 8.45 -14.00
N CYS A 273 5.47 8.52 -13.96
CA CYS A 273 4.58 7.43 -14.41
C CYS A 273 4.59 7.35 -15.94
N GLN A 274 4.67 6.16 -16.53
CA GLN A 274 4.76 5.99 -17.99
C GLN A 274 3.37 5.88 -18.65
N LEU A 275 2.51 6.87 -18.40
CA LEU A 275 1.12 6.88 -18.87
C LEU A 275 1.04 7.12 -20.39
N ASP A 276 0.34 6.26 -21.13
CA ASP A 276 0.18 6.41 -22.59
C ASP A 276 -0.87 7.47 -22.96
N SER A 277 -1.94 7.56 -22.15
CA SER A 277 -3.03 8.51 -22.34
C SER A 277 -3.67 8.92 -21.01
N LEU A 278 -4.28 10.11 -21.00
CA LEU A 278 -4.98 10.65 -19.84
C LEU A 278 -6.45 10.90 -20.17
N VAL A 279 -7.34 10.55 -19.24
CA VAL A 279 -8.76 10.86 -19.31
C VAL A 279 -9.15 11.60 -18.04
N PHE A 280 -9.27 12.92 -18.13
CA PHE A 280 -9.73 13.76 -17.03
C PHE A 280 -11.26 13.79 -17.01
N PRO A 281 -11.92 13.40 -15.90
CA PRO A 281 -13.35 13.55 -15.76
C PRO A 281 -13.75 15.03 -15.74
N ALA A 282 -15.01 15.32 -16.10
CA ALA A 282 -15.53 16.69 -16.15
C ALA A 282 -15.51 17.43 -14.80
N THR A 283 -15.33 16.70 -13.70
CA THR A 283 -15.29 17.23 -12.33
C THR A 283 -13.94 17.80 -11.93
N VAL A 284 -12.87 17.55 -12.68
CA VAL A 284 -11.52 18.02 -12.33
C VAL A 284 -11.46 19.54 -12.41
N LYS A 285 -11.12 20.18 -11.29
CA LYS A 285 -11.00 21.64 -11.16
C LYS A 285 -9.56 22.10 -11.09
N TYR A 286 -8.66 21.29 -10.54
CA TYR A 286 -7.27 21.67 -10.30
C TYR A 286 -6.30 20.52 -10.57
N LEU A 287 -5.22 20.84 -11.27
CA LEU A 287 -4.08 19.97 -11.54
C LEU A 287 -2.82 20.64 -11.01
N GLY A 288 -2.12 20.03 -10.06
CA GLY A 288 -0.90 20.59 -9.48
C GLY A 288 0.23 20.72 -10.50
N GLU A 289 1.26 21.49 -10.14
CA GLU A 289 2.47 21.62 -10.93
C GLU A 289 3.14 20.25 -11.13
N SER A 290 3.69 20.04 -12.33
CA SER A 290 4.40 18.81 -12.69
C SER A 290 3.63 17.49 -12.45
N ALA A 291 2.30 17.54 -12.25
CA ALA A 291 1.50 16.38 -11.84
C ALA A 291 1.55 15.20 -12.81
N PHE A 292 1.79 15.45 -14.10
CA PHE A 292 1.83 14.46 -15.17
C PHE A 292 3.11 14.53 -16.00
N VAL A 293 4.23 14.92 -15.38
CA VAL A 293 5.54 14.95 -16.07
C VAL A 293 5.95 13.51 -16.41
N SER A 294 5.76 13.16 -17.68
CA SER A 294 6.06 11.85 -18.26
C SER A 294 6.40 11.98 -19.74
N GLY A 295 7.39 11.22 -20.20
CA GLY A 295 7.79 11.20 -21.60
C GLY A 295 6.90 10.38 -22.54
N SER A 296 5.88 9.68 -22.01
CA SER A 296 5.10 8.68 -22.77
C SER A 296 3.67 9.10 -23.12
N ILE A 297 3.18 10.25 -22.64
CA ILE A 297 1.80 10.68 -22.91
C ILE A 297 1.65 11.08 -24.38
N GLN A 298 0.79 10.37 -25.11
CA GLN A 298 0.54 10.58 -26.54
C GLN A 298 -0.78 11.30 -26.83
N LYS A 299 -1.71 11.35 -25.87
CA LYS A 299 -3.03 12.00 -26.04
C LYS A 299 -3.69 12.28 -24.71
N ILE A 300 -4.50 13.35 -24.69
CA ILE A 300 -5.27 13.77 -23.51
C ILE A 300 -6.74 13.89 -23.90
N TYR A 301 -7.63 13.37 -23.06
CA TYR A 301 -9.07 13.61 -23.12
C TYR A 301 -9.45 14.41 -21.87
N SER A 302 -9.95 15.62 -22.06
CA SER A 302 -10.53 16.40 -20.97
C SER A 302 -12.03 16.51 -21.18
N LEU A 303 -12.82 15.90 -20.29
CA LEU A 303 -14.27 15.86 -20.41
C LEU A 303 -14.95 17.17 -19.92
N SER A 304 -14.19 18.09 -19.34
CA SER A 304 -14.71 19.36 -18.83
C SER A 304 -14.83 20.41 -19.94
N PRO A 305 -15.99 21.08 -20.08
CA PRO A 305 -16.12 22.22 -20.98
C PRO A 305 -15.23 23.40 -20.60
N GLU A 306 -14.90 23.53 -19.31
CA GLU A 306 -13.98 24.55 -18.78
C GLU A 306 -12.61 23.92 -18.49
N PRO A 307 -11.50 24.55 -18.90
CA PRO A 307 -10.16 24.02 -18.62
C PRO A 307 -9.90 23.98 -17.10
N PRO A 308 -9.46 22.84 -16.53
CA PRO A 308 -9.00 22.79 -15.16
C PRO A 308 -7.85 23.77 -14.92
N VAL A 309 -7.77 24.34 -13.71
CA VAL A 309 -6.68 25.24 -13.32
C VAL A 309 -5.38 24.43 -13.20
N CYS A 310 -4.34 24.86 -13.91
CA CYS A 310 -3.00 24.30 -13.80
C CYS A 310 -2.19 25.02 -12.70
N GLY A 311 -1.51 24.26 -11.86
CA GLY A 311 -0.55 24.74 -10.87
C GLY A 311 0.73 25.26 -11.53
N HIS A 312 1.43 26.13 -10.79
CA HIS A 312 2.71 26.72 -11.19
C HIS A 312 3.61 26.82 -9.96
N VAL A 313 4.92 26.90 -10.18
CA VAL A 313 5.89 27.21 -9.13
C VAL A 313 6.17 28.72 -9.17
N GLU A 314 6.00 29.43 -8.05
CA GLU A 314 6.23 30.89 -8.01
C GLU A 314 7.65 31.28 -8.42
N SER A 315 8.65 30.46 -8.06
CA SER A 315 10.05 30.68 -8.41
C SER A 315 10.41 30.31 -9.85
N ASP A 316 9.53 29.60 -10.57
CA ASP A 316 9.73 29.17 -11.95
C ASP A 316 8.37 29.10 -12.68
N PRO A 317 7.91 30.22 -13.26
CA PRO A 317 6.61 30.29 -13.93
C PRO A 317 6.48 29.39 -15.16
N GLU A 318 7.60 28.92 -15.73
CA GLU A 318 7.59 27.96 -16.85
C GLU A 318 7.21 26.55 -16.35
N ARG A 319 7.50 26.23 -15.09
CA ARG A 319 7.16 24.94 -14.45
C ARG A 319 5.68 24.85 -14.08
N HIS A 320 4.86 24.54 -15.08
CA HIS A 320 3.43 24.25 -14.96
C HIS A 320 3.11 22.74 -14.92
N THR A 321 1.82 22.38 -14.83
CA THR A 321 1.30 20.99 -14.77
C THR A 321 1.93 20.02 -15.77
N PHE A 322 2.08 20.42 -17.04
CA PHE A 322 2.60 19.59 -18.14
C PHE A 322 4.06 19.87 -18.54
N TYR A 323 4.83 20.62 -17.75
CA TYR A 323 6.14 21.15 -18.16
C TYR A 323 7.19 20.06 -18.49
N GLY A 324 7.99 20.29 -19.53
CA GLY A 324 9.26 19.59 -19.76
C GLY A 324 9.22 18.13 -20.26
N SER A 325 8.06 17.53 -20.55
CA SER A 325 8.03 16.11 -20.96
C SER A 325 6.95 15.68 -21.95
N ILE A 326 5.86 16.43 -22.10
CA ILE A 326 4.80 16.09 -23.06
C ILE A 326 4.98 16.93 -24.32
N ARG A 327 4.88 16.33 -25.52
CA ARG A 327 4.97 17.12 -26.77
C ARG A 327 3.78 18.06 -26.91
N GLN A 328 4.01 19.29 -27.37
CA GLN A 328 2.96 20.29 -27.57
C GLN A 328 1.92 19.91 -28.64
N ASP A 329 2.28 19.05 -29.59
CA ASP A 329 1.46 18.69 -30.76
C ASP A 329 0.56 17.45 -30.55
N ILE A 330 0.60 16.84 -29.36
CA ILE A 330 -0.30 15.72 -29.06
C ILE A 330 -1.76 16.16 -29.16
N PRO A 331 -2.67 15.27 -29.60
CA PRO A 331 -4.09 15.59 -29.63
C PRO A 331 -4.65 15.73 -28.21
N VAL A 332 -5.25 16.90 -27.95
CA VAL A 332 -6.05 17.19 -26.76
C VAL A 332 -7.52 17.25 -27.17
N TYR A 333 -8.27 16.23 -26.77
CA TYR A 333 -9.69 16.11 -27.05
C TYR A 333 -10.52 16.82 -25.97
N VAL A 334 -11.36 17.77 -26.38
CA VAL A 334 -12.20 18.59 -25.51
C VAL A 334 -13.64 18.67 -26.05
N PRO A 335 -14.65 19.08 -25.23
CA PRO A 335 -16.02 19.22 -25.72
C PRO A 335 -16.15 20.30 -26.80
N TYR A 336 -17.20 20.21 -27.61
CA TYR A 336 -17.53 21.26 -28.58
C TYR A 336 -17.68 22.64 -27.93
N GLY A 337 -17.05 23.65 -28.52
CA GLY A 337 -17.03 25.03 -28.03
C GLY A 337 -15.99 25.32 -26.94
N SER A 338 -15.21 24.33 -26.51
CA SER A 338 -14.23 24.49 -25.43
C SER A 338 -12.82 24.83 -25.92
N ALA A 339 -12.45 24.52 -27.17
CA ALA A 339 -11.07 24.63 -27.61
C ALA A 339 -10.48 26.04 -27.47
N LYS A 340 -11.28 27.09 -27.70
CA LYS A 340 -10.82 28.48 -27.49
C LYS A 340 -10.47 28.76 -26.03
N LYS A 341 -11.26 28.24 -25.08
CA LYS A 341 -11.02 28.44 -23.64
C LYS A 341 -9.73 27.75 -23.22
N TYR A 342 -9.53 26.50 -23.66
CA TYR A 342 -8.31 25.75 -23.39
C TYR A 342 -7.06 26.42 -23.97
N ARG A 343 -7.09 26.89 -25.23
CA ARG A 343 -5.96 27.62 -25.84
C ARG A 343 -5.57 28.89 -25.08
N ASN A 344 -6.50 29.51 -24.35
CA ASN A 344 -6.27 30.73 -23.59
C ASN A 344 -5.96 30.48 -22.11
N ALA A 345 -6.10 29.25 -21.61
CA ALA A 345 -5.91 28.92 -20.21
C ALA A 345 -4.45 28.56 -19.91
N PHE A 346 -3.95 29.03 -18.77
CA PHE A 346 -2.60 28.73 -18.31
C PHE A 346 -2.33 27.22 -18.23
N GLY A 347 -1.15 26.80 -18.67
CA GLY A 347 -0.74 25.39 -18.80
C GLY A 347 -1.38 24.64 -19.97
N TRP A 348 -2.63 24.93 -20.31
CA TRP A 348 -3.31 24.36 -21.49
C TRP A 348 -2.92 25.05 -22.80
N SER A 349 -2.62 26.35 -22.75
CA SER A 349 -2.07 27.11 -23.88
C SER A 349 -0.76 26.55 -24.45
N TYR A 350 -0.10 25.64 -23.69
CA TYR A 350 1.05 24.87 -24.12
C TYR A 350 0.76 23.96 -25.33
N PHE A 351 -0.44 23.40 -25.44
CA PHE A 351 -0.80 22.47 -26.51
C PHE A 351 -1.28 23.20 -27.77
N THR A 352 -0.89 22.70 -28.93
CA THR A 352 -1.23 23.30 -30.23
C THR A 352 -2.37 22.57 -30.95
N ASN A 353 -2.61 21.30 -30.61
CA ASN A 353 -3.53 20.41 -31.32
C ASN A 353 -4.79 20.08 -30.50
N TYR A 354 -5.77 20.96 -30.56
CA TYR A 354 -7.09 20.76 -29.92
C TYR A 354 -8.10 20.17 -30.89
N ILE A 355 -8.75 19.07 -30.48
CA ILE A 355 -9.79 18.39 -31.24
C ILE A 355 -11.09 18.47 -30.44
N GLU A 356 -12.09 19.15 -30.97
CA GLU A 356 -13.42 19.19 -30.38
C GLU A 356 -14.21 17.94 -30.76
N THR A 357 -14.78 17.27 -29.76
CA THR A 357 -15.49 16.00 -29.96
C THR A 357 -16.52 15.76 -28.86
N ASP A 358 -17.56 15.00 -29.18
CA ASP A 358 -18.46 14.35 -28.23
C ASP A 358 -18.12 12.85 -28.05
N ARG A 359 -17.22 12.31 -28.89
CA ARG A 359 -16.73 10.93 -28.88
C ARG A 359 -15.53 10.80 -27.95
N PHE A 360 -15.79 10.95 -26.66
CA PHE A 360 -14.78 10.60 -25.66
C PHE A 360 -14.67 9.08 -25.56
N PRO A 361 -13.49 8.53 -25.24
CA PRO A 361 -13.41 7.17 -24.74
C PRO A 361 -14.33 7.14 -23.52
N THR A 362 -15.50 6.51 -23.67
CA THR A 362 -16.33 6.13 -22.54
C THR A 362 -15.41 5.29 -21.69
N GLY A 363 -14.93 5.89 -20.60
CA GLY A 363 -13.64 5.56 -20.01
C GLY A 363 -13.38 4.07 -20.03
N ILE A 364 -12.18 3.67 -20.44
CA ILE A 364 -11.70 2.29 -20.37
C ILE A 364 -12.40 1.64 -19.18
N VAL A 365 -13.43 0.82 -19.45
CA VAL A 365 -14.09 0.08 -18.41
C VAL A 365 -13.04 -0.97 -18.08
N SER A 366 -12.10 -0.60 -17.21
CA SER A 366 -11.23 -1.57 -16.57
C SER A 366 -12.17 -2.63 -16.02
N ALA A 367 -11.88 -3.86 -16.41
CA ALA A 367 -12.66 -5.01 -16.04
C ALA A 367 -12.93 -4.95 -14.54
N ARG A 368 -14.20 -4.89 -14.14
CA ARG A 368 -14.55 -5.17 -12.74
C ARG A 368 -14.21 -6.62 -12.49
N THR A 369 -13.05 -6.91 -11.93
CA THR A 369 -12.76 -8.22 -11.36
C THR A 369 -13.62 -8.38 -10.12
N ASP A 370 -14.54 -9.32 -10.14
CA ASP A 370 -15.09 -9.94 -8.95
C ASP A 370 -14.11 -11.01 -8.45
N ASN A 371 -14.35 -11.47 -7.21
CA ASN A 371 -13.46 -12.19 -6.26
C ASN A 371 -12.71 -13.46 -6.77
N ALA A 372 -12.71 -13.78 -8.06
CA ALA A 372 -11.94 -14.88 -8.63
C ALA A 372 -11.11 -14.52 -9.89
N GLY A 373 -11.19 -13.29 -10.43
CA GLY A 373 -10.26 -12.79 -11.46
C GLY A 373 -10.20 -13.53 -12.82
N ARG A 374 -11.08 -14.51 -13.06
CA ARG A 374 -10.98 -15.46 -14.20
C ARG A 374 -11.46 -14.91 -15.55
N TYR A 375 -12.46 -14.04 -15.58
CA TYR A 375 -13.03 -13.56 -16.85
C TYR A 375 -12.91 -12.05 -17.00
N LYS A 376 -12.38 -11.59 -18.15
CA LYS A 376 -12.36 -10.18 -18.56
C LYS A 376 -13.46 -9.95 -19.59
N VAL A 377 -14.28 -8.93 -19.38
CA VAL A 377 -15.32 -8.50 -20.32
C VAL A 377 -15.15 -7.01 -20.56
N TYR A 378 -14.95 -6.60 -21.81
CA TYR A 378 -14.66 -5.22 -22.17
C TYR A 378 -15.10 -4.89 -23.60
N GLY A 379 -15.19 -3.60 -23.92
CA GLY A 379 -15.43 -3.10 -25.28
C GLY A 379 -14.13 -2.75 -25.99
N ARG A 380 -14.02 -3.12 -27.27
CA ARG A 380 -12.91 -2.73 -28.16
C ARG A 380 -13.45 -2.53 -29.58
N ASP A 381 -13.23 -1.36 -30.17
CA ASP A 381 -13.64 -1.05 -31.56
C ASP A 381 -15.12 -1.34 -31.85
N SER A 382 -16.02 -0.90 -30.95
CA SER A 382 -17.47 -1.17 -31.01
C SER A 382 -17.85 -2.66 -31.01
N ARG A 383 -16.94 -3.53 -30.55
CA ARG A 383 -17.17 -4.95 -30.33
C ARG A 383 -17.05 -5.28 -28.85
N LEU A 384 -17.77 -6.31 -28.44
CA LEU A 384 -17.69 -6.88 -27.12
C LEU A 384 -16.71 -8.03 -27.10
N VAL A 385 -15.76 -8.00 -26.15
CA VAL A 385 -14.75 -9.03 -25.98
C VAL A 385 -14.90 -9.69 -24.62
N ILE A 386 -14.82 -11.02 -24.59
CA ILE A 386 -14.79 -11.86 -23.39
C ILE A 386 -13.51 -12.69 -23.44
N GLU A 387 -12.70 -12.69 -22.39
CA GLU A 387 -11.46 -13.46 -22.28
C GLU A 387 -11.43 -14.27 -20.97
N ASP A 388 -11.05 -15.54 -21.05
CA ASP A 388 -10.69 -16.37 -19.88
C ASP A 388 -9.18 -16.24 -19.62
N SER A 389 -8.82 -15.80 -18.41
CA SER A 389 -7.43 -15.65 -17.94
C SER A 389 -6.89 -16.92 -17.25
N GLY A 390 -7.71 -17.96 -17.10
CA GLY A 390 -7.34 -19.23 -16.46
C GLY A 390 -6.57 -20.22 -17.34
N VAL A 391 -5.96 -21.23 -16.70
CA VAL A 391 -5.13 -22.28 -17.34
C VAL A 391 -5.93 -23.58 -17.61
N HIS A 392 -7.24 -23.61 -17.34
CA HIS A 392 -8.07 -24.83 -17.42
C HIS A 392 -9.00 -24.90 -18.64
N SER A 393 -9.22 -26.12 -19.15
CA SER A 393 -9.91 -26.46 -20.41
C SER A 393 -11.44 -26.65 -20.30
N VAL A 394 -12.10 -26.14 -19.27
CA VAL A 394 -13.56 -26.28 -19.10
C VAL A 394 -14.28 -25.07 -19.68
N SER A 395 -15.11 -25.30 -20.71
CA SER A 395 -15.90 -24.26 -21.35
C SER A 395 -16.98 -23.70 -20.43
N VAL A 396 -17.17 -22.37 -20.42
CA VAL A 396 -18.21 -21.70 -19.62
C VAL A 396 -19.28 -21.07 -20.51
N LEU A 397 -20.54 -21.13 -20.10
CA LEU A 397 -21.62 -20.48 -20.85
C LEU A 397 -21.55 -18.96 -20.73
N TYR A 398 -21.77 -18.25 -21.83
CA TYR A 398 -21.97 -16.82 -21.84
C TYR A 398 -23.27 -16.43 -22.55
N SER A 399 -23.81 -15.27 -22.20
CA SER A 399 -24.90 -14.62 -22.91
C SER A 399 -24.75 -13.10 -22.89
N ILE A 400 -25.21 -12.42 -23.93
CA ILE A 400 -25.11 -10.98 -24.14
C ILE A 400 -26.51 -10.49 -24.45
N HIS A 401 -26.99 -9.54 -23.66
CA HIS A 401 -28.30 -8.92 -23.83
C HIS A 401 -28.13 -7.41 -23.97
N ARG A 402 -29.05 -6.72 -24.62
CA ARG A 402 -29.22 -5.27 -24.47
C ARG A 402 -29.88 -4.95 -23.14
N ILE A 403 -29.80 -3.69 -22.73
CA ILE A 403 -30.40 -3.23 -21.47
C ILE A 403 -31.93 -3.37 -21.43
N ASP A 404 -32.58 -3.41 -22.60
CA ASP A 404 -34.01 -3.70 -22.76
C ASP A 404 -34.35 -5.20 -22.61
N GLY A 405 -33.36 -6.05 -22.35
CA GLY A 405 -33.50 -7.49 -22.17
C GLY A 405 -33.39 -8.31 -23.45
N ARG A 406 -33.24 -7.69 -24.63
CA ARG A 406 -33.11 -8.41 -25.90
C ARG A 406 -31.80 -9.19 -25.98
N LEU A 407 -31.88 -10.49 -26.21
CA LEU A 407 -30.70 -11.35 -26.42
C LEU A 407 -30.02 -11.02 -27.75
N ILE A 408 -28.70 -10.82 -27.70
CA ILE A 408 -27.82 -10.48 -28.85
C ILE A 408 -26.87 -11.62 -29.18
N GLY A 409 -26.46 -12.42 -28.20
CA GLY A 409 -25.63 -13.60 -28.45
C GLY A 409 -25.50 -14.50 -27.23
N ARG A 410 -25.26 -15.80 -27.43
CA ARG A 410 -24.96 -16.77 -26.37
C ARG A 410 -24.12 -17.91 -26.92
N GLY A 411 -23.35 -18.56 -26.05
CA GLY A 411 -22.54 -19.71 -26.44
C GLY A 411 -21.66 -20.21 -25.31
N SER A 412 -20.68 -21.05 -25.64
CA SER A 412 -19.67 -21.55 -24.70
C SER A 412 -18.31 -20.92 -25.00
N LEU A 413 -17.68 -20.33 -23.98
CA LEU A 413 -16.37 -19.70 -24.03
C LEU A 413 -15.30 -20.71 -23.63
N ILE A 414 -14.31 -20.94 -24.51
CA ILE A 414 -13.13 -21.78 -24.22
C ILE A 414 -11.90 -20.93 -23.90
N LYS A 415 -11.71 -19.78 -24.56
CA LYS A 415 -10.57 -18.88 -24.33
C LYS A 415 -10.89 -17.42 -24.59
N THR A 416 -11.46 -17.11 -25.75
CA THR A 416 -11.92 -15.76 -26.08
C THR A 416 -13.17 -15.79 -26.93
N TYR A 417 -13.96 -14.74 -26.83
CA TYR A 417 -15.06 -14.42 -27.71
C TYR A 417 -14.96 -12.95 -28.10
N THR A 418 -15.23 -12.65 -29.37
CA THR A 418 -15.35 -11.29 -29.90
C THR A 418 -16.63 -11.21 -30.70
N SER A 419 -17.49 -10.24 -30.38
CA SER A 419 -18.74 -10.04 -31.11
C SER A 419 -18.51 -9.42 -32.49
N GLU A 420 -19.56 -9.46 -33.32
CA GLU A 420 -19.69 -8.50 -34.43
C GLU A 420 -19.76 -7.06 -33.91
N VAL A 421 -19.68 -6.08 -34.81
CA VAL A 421 -19.84 -4.66 -34.46
C VAL A 421 -21.24 -4.44 -33.93
N LEU A 422 -21.34 -3.91 -32.72
CA LEU A 422 -22.59 -3.67 -32.02
C LEU A 422 -22.89 -2.17 -31.94
N PRO A 423 -24.18 -1.78 -31.95
CA PRO A 423 -24.59 -0.40 -31.70
C PRO A 423 -24.05 0.16 -30.38
N HIS A 424 -23.87 1.48 -30.33
CA HIS A 424 -23.46 2.19 -29.12
C HIS A 424 -24.58 2.15 -28.07
N ASP A 425 -24.50 1.19 -27.16
CA ASP A 425 -25.53 0.91 -26.15
C ASP A 425 -24.93 0.19 -24.93
N ALA A 426 -25.72 0.05 -23.88
CA ALA A 426 -25.40 -0.79 -22.74
C ALA A 426 -25.85 -2.24 -22.97
N TYR A 427 -24.93 -3.14 -22.75
CA TYR A 427 -25.11 -4.58 -22.84
C TYR A 427 -24.92 -5.23 -21.47
N ILE A 428 -25.73 -6.25 -21.20
CA ILE A 428 -25.59 -7.14 -20.05
C ILE A 428 -24.96 -8.44 -20.54
N VAL A 429 -23.71 -8.66 -20.15
CA VAL A 429 -22.94 -9.86 -20.45
C VAL A 429 -22.91 -10.74 -19.21
N ARG A 430 -23.45 -11.95 -19.34
CA ARG A 430 -23.34 -12.98 -18.32
C ARG A 430 -22.31 -14.02 -18.76
N VAL A 431 -21.40 -14.41 -17.88
CA VAL A 431 -20.41 -15.49 -18.09
C VAL A 431 -20.45 -16.37 -16.84
N GLY A 432 -21.05 -17.56 -16.96
CA GLY A 432 -21.42 -18.38 -15.80
C GLY A 432 -22.35 -17.61 -14.84
N ASP A 433 -21.91 -17.47 -13.59
CA ASP A 433 -22.65 -16.74 -12.54
C ASP A 433 -22.30 -15.25 -12.50
N VAL A 434 -21.32 -14.81 -13.29
CA VAL A 434 -20.88 -13.41 -13.34
C VAL A 434 -21.74 -12.64 -14.31
N VAL A 435 -22.29 -11.50 -13.88
CA VAL A 435 -23.06 -10.57 -14.72
C VAL A 435 -22.37 -9.22 -14.77
N ARG A 436 -22.16 -8.69 -15.99
CA ARG A 436 -21.47 -7.42 -16.23
C ARG A 436 -22.28 -6.53 -17.16
N LYS A 437 -22.34 -5.24 -16.81
CA LYS A 437 -22.86 -4.21 -17.69
C LYS A 437 -21.70 -3.55 -18.43
N ILE A 438 -21.68 -3.68 -19.75
CA ILE A 438 -20.68 -3.08 -20.63
C ILE A 438 -21.37 -2.03 -21.48
N LYS A 439 -20.83 -0.82 -21.50
CA LYS A 439 -21.24 0.20 -22.46
C LYS A 439 -20.22 0.21 -23.59
N LEU A 440 -20.67 -0.09 -24.81
CA LEU A 440 -19.85 -0.10 -26.02
C LEU A 440 -19.84 1.25 -26.72
#